data_AF-A0A6H0XSN5-F1
#
_entry.id   AF-A0A6H0XSN5-F1
#
_cell.length_a   1.000
_cell.length_b   1.000
_cell.length_c   1.000
_cell.angle_alpha   90.00
_cell.angle_beta   90.00
_cell.angle_gamma   90.00
#
_symmetry.space_group_name_H-M   'P 1'
#
loop_
_entity.id
_entity.type
_entity.pdbx_description
1 polymer ?
#
loop_
_entity_poly.entity_id
_entity_poly.type
_entity_poly.pdbx_seq_one_letter_code
_entity_poly.pdbx_strand_id
1 'polypeptide(L)'
;MSEAIPESIPTSSYKRPNKRPRTTDSTSAQSSQIDALFANPERALEINIGPKAKTLAAPPEIVTNVQGSSAGAGSGEFHVYKASRRREYERLRAMDEDVENEEKDRQWDELREDAKRKDEAKLNKNRARREKQKARQAKGKVQGSTIDEGATLETGQTDSINTTKKKLIPAQTALVREQNVEEQAPANDDTVSESGITFLEED
;
A
#
# COMPACT_ATOMS: atom_id res chain seq x y z
N MET A 1 44.06 11.63 -54.82
CA MET A 1 42.99 12.44 -54.23
C MET A 1 41.70 11.67 -54.43
N SER A 2 41.09 11.17 -53.36
CA SER A 2 39.88 10.35 -53.45
C SER A 2 38.66 11.23 -53.72
N GLU A 3 37.97 10.95 -54.82
CA GLU A 3 36.78 11.68 -55.26
C GLU A 3 35.61 11.46 -54.30
N ALA A 4 34.86 12.53 -54.03
CA ALA A 4 33.71 12.51 -53.15
C ALA A 4 32.52 11.82 -53.85
N ILE A 5 32.07 10.71 -53.29
CA ILE A 5 30.92 9.95 -53.78
C ILE A 5 29.64 10.72 -53.40
N PRO A 6 28.70 10.99 -54.35
CA PRO A 6 27.53 11.85 -54.12
C PRO A 6 26.49 11.28 -53.12
N GLU A 7 26.63 10.02 -52.69
CA GLU A 7 25.72 9.38 -51.74
C GLU A 7 26.18 9.45 -50.28
N SER A 8 27.37 9.98 -49.98
CA SER A 8 27.81 10.12 -48.59
C SER A 8 27.27 11.42 -47.98
N ILE A 9 26.05 11.38 -47.45
CA ILE A 9 25.54 12.45 -46.59
C ILE A 9 26.48 12.54 -45.38
N PRO A 10 27.16 13.67 -45.13
CA PRO A 10 28.06 13.80 -43.99
C PRO A 10 27.24 13.62 -42.71
N THR A 11 27.62 12.64 -41.89
CA THR A 11 26.98 12.33 -40.60
C THR A 11 26.98 13.51 -39.62
N SER A 12 27.69 14.61 -39.92
CA SER A 12 27.69 15.87 -39.18
C SER A 12 26.54 16.82 -39.53
N SER A 13 25.81 16.62 -40.64
CA SER A 13 24.72 17.51 -41.08
C SER A 13 23.36 17.22 -40.43
N TYR A 14 23.27 16.20 -39.58
CA TYR A 14 22.05 15.93 -38.83
C TYR A 14 21.88 17.00 -37.75
N LYS A 15 20.97 17.97 -37.99
CA LYS A 15 20.47 18.89 -36.96
C LYS A 15 19.91 18.03 -35.82
N ARG A 16 20.68 17.87 -34.75
CA ARG A 16 20.22 17.18 -33.55
C ARG A 16 18.95 17.91 -33.09
N PRO A 17 17.82 17.21 -32.85
CA PRO A 17 16.62 17.86 -32.35
C PRO A 17 17.00 18.60 -31.06
N ASN A 18 16.65 19.89 -30.98
CA ASN A 18 16.92 20.70 -29.79
C ASN A 18 16.27 20.00 -28.60
N LYS A 19 17.12 19.36 -27.77
CA LYS A 19 16.69 18.84 -26.48
C LYS A 19 16.24 20.04 -25.67
N ARG A 20 14.92 20.21 -25.54
CA ARG A 20 14.36 21.20 -24.61
C ARG A 20 15.04 20.95 -23.26
N PRO A 21 15.59 21.99 -22.61
CA PRO A 21 16.23 21.82 -21.31
C PRO A 21 15.21 21.13 -20.40
N ARG A 22 15.59 19.97 -19.86
CA ARG A 22 14.77 19.25 -18.90
C ARG A 22 14.77 20.12 -17.65
N THR A 23 13.74 20.93 -17.50
CA THR A 23 13.53 21.74 -16.30
C THR A 23 13.38 20.77 -15.14
N THR A 24 14.32 20.78 -14.21
CA THR A 24 14.40 19.83 -13.09
C THR A 24 13.41 20.17 -11.97
N ASP A 25 12.76 21.34 -12.06
CA ASP A 25 11.88 21.85 -11.02
C ASP A 25 10.48 21.29 -11.20
N SER A 26 9.89 20.76 -10.12
CA SER A 26 8.52 20.24 -10.10
C SER A 26 7.51 21.29 -10.57
N THR A 27 7.68 22.54 -10.15
CA THR A 27 6.84 23.67 -10.55
C THR A 27 6.93 23.95 -12.05
N SER A 28 8.12 23.82 -12.64
CA SER A 28 8.31 24.05 -14.08
C SER A 28 7.72 22.92 -14.94
N ALA A 29 7.74 21.68 -14.45
CA ALA A 29 7.05 20.58 -15.11
C ALA A 29 5.52 20.78 -15.07
N GLN A 30 4.99 21.16 -13.91
CA GLN A 30 3.56 21.46 -13.73
C GLN A 30 3.11 22.64 -14.59
N SER A 31 3.87 23.74 -14.65
CA SER A 31 3.52 24.89 -15.49
C SER A 31 3.45 24.50 -16.97
N SER A 32 4.42 23.73 -17.47
CA SER A 32 4.40 23.25 -18.85
C SER A 32 3.20 22.36 -19.19
N GLN A 33 2.75 21.55 -18.21
CA GLN A 33 1.55 20.71 -18.36
C GLN A 33 0.28 21.58 -18.37
N ILE A 34 0.22 22.58 -17.50
CA ILE A 34 -0.88 23.55 -17.43
C ILE A 34 -0.98 24.34 -18.75
N ASP A 35 0.15 24.84 -19.27
CA ASP A 35 0.19 25.54 -20.57
C ASP A 35 -0.30 24.65 -21.72
N ALA A 36 0.04 23.36 -21.71
CA ALA A 36 -0.43 22.40 -22.69
C ALA A 36 -1.94 22.11 -22.60
N LEU A 37 -2.50 22.09 -21.38
CA LEU A 37 -3.95 21.96 -21.16
C LEU A 37 -4.70 23.22 -21.63
N PHE A 38 -4.15 24.41 -21.34
CA PHE A 38 -4.76 25.68 -21.77
C PHE A 38 -4.66 25.95 -23.27
N ALA A 39 -3.76 25.28 -23.99
CA ALA A 39 -3.71 25.38 -25.46
C ALA A 39 -5.02 24.90 -26.12
N ASN A 40 -5.77 23.98 -25.50
CA ASN A 40 -7.05 23.48 -25.98
C ASN A 40 -8.05 23.32 -24.83
N PRO A 41 -8.69 24.41 -24.37
CA PRO A 41 -9.56 24.38 -23.19
C PRO A 41 -10.88 23.59 -23.41
N GLU A 42 -11.33 23.46 -24.66
CA GLU A 42 -12.55 22.71 -25.02
C GLU A 42 -12.36 21.18 -25.02
N ARG A 43 -11.12 20.68 -24.90
CA ARG A 43 -10.85 19.24 -24.90
C ARG A 43 -11.34 18.63 -23.59
N ALA A 44 -12.27 17.69 -23.67
CA ALA A 44 -12.69 16.88 -22.52
C ALA A 44 -11.49 16.16 -21.90
N LEU A 45 -11.32 16.31 -20.59
CA LEU A 45 -10.26 15.66 -19.82
C LEU A 45 -10.72 14.27 -19.38
N GLU A 46 -10.02 13.23 -19.83
CA GLU A 46 -10.20 11.88 -19.32
C GLU A 46 -9.52 11.75 -17.95
N ILE A 47 -10.30 11.90 -16.88
CA ILE A 47 -9.83 11.62 -15.53
C ILE A 47 -9.80 10.11 -15.37
N ASN A 48 -8.63 9.51 -15.58
CA ASN A 48 -8.43 8.09 -15.29
C ASN A 48 -8.44 7.90 -13.77
N ILE A 49 -9.56 7.39 -13.24
CA ILE A 49 -9.73 7.06 -11.83
C ILE A 49 -8.98 5.76 -11.56
N GLY A 50 -7.66 5.85 -11.47
CA GLY A 50 -6.77 4.76 -11.08
C GLY A 50 -6.56 3.64 -12.12
N PRO A 51 -5.65 2.70 -11.81
CA PRO A 51 -5.42 1.53 -12.64
C PRO A 51 -6.62 0.58 -12.56
N LYS A 52 -7.00 -0.01 -13.70
CA LYS A 52 -8.03 -1.06 -13.74
C LYS A 52 -7.49 -2.34 -13.11
N ALA A 53 -8.33 -3.07 -12.38
CA ALA A 53 -8.00 -4.39 -11.88
C ALA A 53 -7.67 -5.34 -13.03
N LYS A 54 -6.67 -6.21 -12.84
CA LYS A 54 -6.27 -7.21 -13.82
C LYS A 54 -7.27 -8.37 -13.79
N THR A 55 -8.35 -8.26 -14.55
CA THR A 55 -9.34 -9.35 -14.65
C THR A 55 -8.97 -10.30 -15.76
N LEU A 56 -9.07 -11.60 -15.50
CA LEU A 56 -8.90 -12.62 -16.53
C LEU A 56 -10.17 -12.72 -17.38
N ALA A 57 -10.00 -12.99 -18.67
CA ALA A 57 -11.14 -13.21 -19.56
C ALA A 57 -11.86 -14.52 -19.18
N ALA A 58 -13.18 -14.47 -19.14
CA ALA A 58 -13.98 -15.66 -18.88
C ALA A 58 -13.70 -16.75 -19.95
N PRO A 59 -13.67 -18.04 -19.57
CA PRO A 59 -13.51 -19.11 -20.54
C PRO A 59 -14.70 -19.09 -21.52
N PRO A 60 -14.47 -19.34 -22.83
CA PRO A 60 -15.55 -19.38 -23.81
C PRO A 60 -16.49 -20.54 -23.50
N GLU A 61 -17.80 -20.30 -23.58
CA GLU A 61 -18.83 -21.30 -23.26
C GLU A 61 -18.85 -22.48 -24.25
N ILE A 62 -18.64 -22.21 -25.54
CA ILE A 62 -18.69 -23.22 -26.60
C ILE A 62 -17.36 -23.21 -27.36
N VAL A 63 -16.69 -24.36 -27.36
CA VAL A 63 -15.55 -24.61 -28.23
C VAL A 63 -16.06 -25.37 -29.46
N THR A 64 -16.04 -24.73 -30.62
CA THR A 64 -16.60 -25.31 -31.86
C THR A 64 -15.65 -26.27 -32.57
N ASN A 65 -14.37 -26.29 -32.19
CA ASN A 65 -13.31 -27.01 -32.89
C ASN A 65 -12.88 -28.29 -32.15
N VAL A 66 -13.83 -28.98 -31.52
CA VAL A 66 -13.55 -30.21 -30.76
C VAL A 66 -13.52 -31.40 -31.72
N GLN A 67 -12.33 -31.95 -31.95
CA GLN A 67 -12.14 -33.19 -32.69
C GLN A 67 -12.67 -34.38 -31.83
N GLY A 68 -13.17 -35.44 -32.48
CA GLY A 68 -13.76 -36.58 -31.77
C GLY A 68 -12.79 -37.24 -30.76
N SER A 69 -13.35 -37.83 -29.70
CA SER A 69 -12.56 -38.34 -28.55
C SER A 69 -11.57 -39.46 -28.88
N SER A 70 -11.82 -40.20 -29.96
CA SER A 70 -10.92 -41.27 -30.44
C SER A 70 -9.95 -40.82 -31.53
N ALA A 71 -10.04 -39.57 -31.96
CA ALA A 71 -9.17 -39.05 -33.01
C ALA A 71 -7.78 -38.72 -32.45
N GLY A 72 -6.72 -39.00 -33.22
CA GLY A 72 -5.33 -38.83 -32.78
C GLY A 72 -4.92 -37.36 -32.56
N ALA A 73 -3.79 -37.16 -31.88
CA ALA A 73 -3.25 -35.84 -31.61
C ALA A 73 -2.86 -35.11 -32.92
N GLY A 74 -3.51 -33.98 -33.19
CA GLY A 74 -3.17 -33.11 -34.31
C GLY A 74 -1.93 -32.25 -34.02
N SER A 75 -1.33 -31.67 -35.05
CA SER A 75 -0.14 -30.80 -34.92
C SER A 75 -0.39 -29.51 -34.13
N GLY A 76 -1.64 -29.05 -34.06
CA GLY A 76 -2.03 -27.87 -33.29
C GLY A 76 -2.35 -28.13 -31.82
N GLU A 77 -2.51 -29.40 -31.40
CA GLU A 77 -2.98 -29.76 -30.06
C GLU A 77 -2.02 -29.29 -28.96
N PHE A 78 -0.72 -29.36 -29.24
CA PHE A 78 0.31 -28.86 -28.32
C PHE A 78 0.14 -27.37 -28.00
N HIS A 79 -0.19 -26.54 -29.00
CA HIS A 79 -0.38 -25.11 -28.79
C HIS A 79 -1.69 -24.80 -28.07
N VAL A 80 -2.75 -25.58 -28.33
CA VAL A 80 -4.01 -25.49 -27.58
C VAL A 80 -3.76 -25.78 -26.10
N TYR A 81 -3.05 -26.87 -25.78
CA TYR A 81 -2.66 -27.20 -24.43
C TYR A 81 -1.78 -26.13 -23.76
N LYS A 82 -0.77 -25.63 -24.47
CA LYS A 82 0.12 -24.58 -23.96
C LYS A 82 -0.66 -23.30 -23.62
N ALA A 83 -1.62 -22.92 -24.46
CA ALA A 83 -2.47 -21.76 -24.23
C ALA A 83 -3.45 -22.00 -23.07
N SER A 84 -4.10 -23.17 -23.00
CA SER A 84 -5.04 -23.49 -21.92
C SER A 84 -4.33 -23.57 -20.57
N ARG A 85 -3.19 -24.25 -20.49
CA ARG A 85 -2.36 -24.34 -19.27
C ARG A 85 -1.90 -22.96 -18.80
N ARG A 86 -1.47 -22.08 -19.73
CA ARG A 86 -1.07 -20.72 -19.37
C ARG A 86 -2.24 -19.92 -18.80
N ARG A 87 -3.41 -19.98 -19.43
CA ARG A 87 -4.63 -19.33 -18.92
C ARG A 87 -5.02 -19.86 -17.55
N GLU A 88 -4.87 -21.16 -17.32
CA GLU A 88 -5.21 -21.79 -16.05
C GLU A 88 -4.25 -21.38 -14.92
N TYR A 89 -2.95 -21.31 -15.19
CA TYR A 89 -2.00 -20.80 -14.20
C TYR A 89 -2.20 -19.33 -13.90
N GLU A 90 -2.52 -18.52 -14.91
CA GLU A 90 -2.90 -17.12 -14.71
C GLU A 90 -4.17 -17.03 -13.84
N ARG A 91 -5.15 -17.93 -14.04
CA ARG A 91 -6.37 -18.06 -13.23
C ARG A 91 -6.12 -18.40 -11.78
N LEU A 92 -5.38 -19.48 -11.52
CA LEU A 92 -5.05 -19.89 -10.17
C LEU A 92 -4.26 -18.80 -9.44
N ARG A 93 -3.26 -18.23 -10.11
CA ARG A 93 -2.46 -17.13 -9.56
C ARG A 93 -3.29 -15.90 -9.21
N ALA A 94 -4.24 -15.50 -10.06
CA ALA A 94 -5.10 -14.36 -9.76
C ALA A 94 -5.99 -14.63 -8.53
N MET A 95 -6.52 -15.85 -8.40
CA MET A 95 -7.30 -16.24 -7.22
C MET A 95 -6.46 -16.23 -5.95
N ASP A 96 -5.25 -16.77 -6.01
CA ASP A 96 -4.32 -16.77 -4.87
C ASP A 96 -3.94 -15.34 -4.47
N GLU A 97 -3.61 -14.47 -5.45
CA GLU A 97 -3.29 -13.06 -5.22
C GLU A 97 -4.49 -12.29 -4.60
N ASP A 98 -5.72 -12.56 -5.04
CA ASP A 98 -6.93 -11.93 -4.50
C ASP A 98 -7.18 -12.35 -3.04
N VAL A 99 -7.03 -13.65 -2.73
CA VAL A 99 -7.16 -14.18 -1.36
C VAL A 99 -6.11 -13.56 -0.44
N GLU A 100 -4.85 -13.54 -0.87
CA GLU A 100 -3.79 -12.91 -0.09
C GLU A 100 -4.05 -11.42 0.18
N ASN A 101 -4.57 -10.69 -0.80
CA ASN A 101 -4.90 -9.27 -0.63
C ASN A 101 -6.06 -9.08 0.34
N GLU A 102 -7.12 -9.89 0.25
CA GLU A 102 -8.25 -9.82 1.19
C GLU A 102 -7.80 -10.11 2.63
N GLU A 103 -6.94 -11.10 2.83
CA GLU A 103 -6.38 -11.41 4.16
C GLU A 103 -5.53 -10.26 4.70
N LYS A 104 -4.66 -9.66 3.87
CA LYS A 104 -3.83 -8.49 4.25
C LYS A 104 -4.70 -7.28 4.59
N ASP A 105 -5.74 -7.01 3.80
CA ASP A 105 -6.67 -5.90 4.03
C ASP A 105 -7.46 -6.10 5.32
N ARG A 106 -7.96 -7.32 5.59
CA ARG A 106 -8.64 -7.67 6.84
C ARG A 106 -7.73 -7.46 8.05
N GLN A 107 -6.50 -7.97 8.00
CA GLN A 107 -5.52 -7.81 9.07
C GLN A 107 -5.19 -6.32 9.30
N TRP A 108 -5.07 -5.55 8.23
CA TRP A 108 -4.82 -4.12 8.31
C TRP A 108 -5.98 -3.35 8.98
N ASP A 109 -7.21 -3.66 8.60
CA ASP A 109 -8.39 -3.03 9.15
C ASP A 109 -8.56 -3.36 10.65
N GLU A 110 -8.33 -4.61 11.05
CA GLU A 110 -8.31 -5.02 12.46
C GLU A 110 -7.25 -4.24 13.26
N LEU A 111 -6.02 -4.16 12.75
CA LEU A 111 -4.93 -3.40 13.39
C LEU A 111 -5.26 -1.91 13.51
N ARG A 112 -5.89 -1.34 12.47
CA ARG A 112 -6.29 0.06 12.43
C ARG A 112 -7.39 0.36 13.45
N GLU A 113 -8.39 -0.50 13.56
CA GLU A 113 -9.47 -0.38 14.54
C GLU A 113 -8.95 -0.52 15.97
N ASP A 114 -8.05 -1.47 16.20
CA ASP A 114 -7.39 -1.68 17.48
C ASP A 114 -6.58 -0.46 17.93
N ALA A 115 -5.80 0.13 17.02
CA ALA A 115 -5.06 1.36 17.27
C ALA A 115 -6.01 2.51 17.64
N LYS A 116 -7.09 2.69 16.85
CA LYS A 116 -8.11 3.71 17.10
C LYS A 116 -8.79 3.52 18.46
N ARG A 117 -9.15 2.29 18.83
CA ARG A 117 -9.78 1.96 20.11
C ARG A 117 -8.85 2.26 21.30
N LYS A 118 -7.56 1.92 21.18
CA LYS A 118 -6.54 2.22 22.21
C LYS A 118 -6.37 3.73 22.40
N ASP A 119 -6.40 4.50 21.31
CA ASP A 119 -6.26 5.96 21.36
C ASP A 119 -7.51 6.63 21.94
N GLU A 120 -8.71 6.18 21.56
CA GLU A 120 -9.98 6.64 22.13
C GLU A 120 -10.08 6.34 23.63
N ALA A 121 -9.65 5.15 24.07
CA ALA A 121 -9.62 4.80 25.50
C ALA A 121 -8.69 5.73 26.30
N LYS A 122 -7.50 6.02 25.77
CA LYS A 122 -6.56 6.99 26.39
C LYS A 122 -7.16 8.40 26.41
N LEU A 123 -7.78 8.83 25.32
CA LEU A 123 -8.40 10.14 25.20
C LEU A 123 -9.57 10.31 26.18
N ASN A 124 -10.44 9.31 26.28
CA ASN A 124 -11.58 9.29 27.20
C ASN A 124 -11.13 9.31 28.66
N LYS A 125 -10.13 8.52 29.03
CA LYS A 125 -9.54 8.55 30.38
C LYS A 125 -8.97 9.92 30.74
N ASN A 126 -8.27 10.56 29.80
CA ASN A 126 -7.70 11.90 30.00
C ASN A 126 -8.78 12.98 30.02
N ARG A 127 -9.82 12.87 29.20
CA ARG A 127 -10.98 13.76 29.20
C ARG A 127 -11.72 13.69 30.54
N ALA A 128 -12.04 12.49 31.02
CA ALA A 128 -12.69 12.27 32.32
C ALA A 128 -11.87 12.85 33.48
N ARG A 129 -10.54 12.69 33.46
CA ARG A 129 -9.65 13.31 34.46
C ARG A 129 -9.73 14.84 34.46
N ARG A 130 -9.71 15.46 33.27
CA ARG A 130 -9.84 16.92 33.13
C ARG A 130 -11.22 17.43 33.54
N GLU A 131 -12.29 16.73 33.18
CA GLU A 131 -13.66 17.08 33.55
C GLU A 131 -13.86 16.99 35.07
N LYS A 132 -13.34 15.93 35.71
CA LYS A 132 -13.36 15.81 37.18
C LYS A 132 -12.58 16.95 37.84
N GLN A 133 -11.42 17.35 37.29
CA GLN A 133 -10.65 18.48 37.81
C GLN A 133 -11.40 19.82 37.62
N LYS A 134 -11.99 20.06 36.45
CA LYS A 134 -12.83 21.24 36.18
C LYS A 134 -14.03 21.31 37.13
N ALA A 135 -14.70 20.19 37.36
CA ALA A 135 -15.82 20.12 38.29
C ALA A 135 -15.40 20.44 39.74
N ARG A 136 -14.23 19.96 40.19
CA ARG A 136 -13.67 20.31 41.51
C ARG A 136 -13.32 21.80 41.61
N GLN A 137 -12.71 22.38 40.57
CA GLN A 137 -12.39 23.82 40.53
C GLN A 137 -13.63 24.70 40.50
N ALA A 138 -14.67 24.30 39.75
CA ALA A 138 -15.95 25.01 39.72
C ALA A 138 -16.63 24.98 41.09
N LYS A 139 -16.68 23.81 41.75
CA LYS A 139 -17.22 23.71 43.12
C LYS A 139 -16.41 24.54 44.14
N GLY A 140 -15.08 24.49 44.06
CA GLY A 140 -14.22 25.29 44.94
C GLY A 140 -14.36 26.81 44.73
N LYS A 141 -14.60 27.28 43.49
CA LYS A 141 -14.89 28.71 43.23
C LYS A 141 -16.25 29.16 43.75
N VAL A 142 -17.28 28.31 43.65
CA VAL A 142 -18.62 28.63 44.17
C VAL A 142 -18.64 28.62 45.71
N GLN A 143 -17.78 27.82 46.34
CA GLN A 143 -17.69 27.74 47.80
C GLN A 143 -16.70 28.75 48.39
N GLY A 144 -15.69 29.17 47.63
CA GLY A 144 -14.71 30.20 48.00
C GLY A 144 -15.17 31.64 47.76
N SER A 145 -16.28 31.87 47.06
CA SER A 145 -16.89 33.21 46.96
C SER A 145 -17.85 33.52 48.11
N THR A 146 -18.04 32.61 49.07
CA THR A 146 -19.01 32.75 50.17
C THR A 146 -18.38 32.77 51.56
N ILE A 147 -17.05 32.64 51.68
CA ILE A 147 -16.35 32.62 52.98
C ILE A 147 -15.03 33.39 52.85
N ASP A 148 -15.11 34.69 53.09
CA ASP A 148 -14.05 35.54 53.63
C ASP A 148 -14.73 36.18 54.86
N GLU A 149 -14.50 35.72 56.10
CA GLU A 149 -13.27 35.87 56.87
C GLU A 149 -12.90 34.62 57.70
N GLY A 150 -11.60 34.31 57.75
CA GLY A 150 -10.91 33.78 58.94
C GLY A 150 -10.98 32.27 59.24
N ALA A 151 -9.91 31.54 58.89
CA ALA A 151 -9.24 30.56 59.78
C ALA A 151 -8.08 29.84 59.08
N THR A 152 -6.88 29.99 59.66
CA THR A 152 -5.67 29.18 59.47
C THR A 152 -5.80 27.79 60.10
N LEU A 153 -5.31 26.73 59.42
CA LEU A 153 -4.35 25.70 59.89
C LEU A 153 -4.42 24.37 59.09
N GLU A 154 -3.26 24.04 58.50
CA GLU A 154 -2.54 22.75 58.51
C GLU A 154 -3.08 21.44 57.89
N THR A 155 -2.14 20.82 57.16
CA THR A 155 -1.96 19.40 56.78
C THR A 155 -2.84 18.74 55.72
N GLY A 156 -2.20 18.34 54.60
CA GLY A 156 -2.78 17.45 53.60
C GLY A 156 -1.94 17.29 52.33
N GLN A 157 -0.71 16.77 52.47
CA GLN A 157 0.07 16.02 51.48
C GLN A 157 -0.23 16.30 50.00
N THR A 158 0.50 17.25 49.42
CA THR A 158 0.51 17.47 47.98
C THR A 158 1.53 16.53 47.33
N ASP A 159 1.06 15.46 46.70
CA ASP A 159 1.88 14.72 45.73
C ASP A 159 2.20 15.65 44.57
N SER A 160 3.39 16.25 44.64
CA SER A 160 4.00 17.07 43.62
C SER A 160 4.27 16.21 42.39
N ILE A 161 3.29 16.13 41.49
CA ILE A 161 3.54 15.70 40.11
C ILE A 161 4.47 16.76 39.51
N ASN A 162 5.73 16.39 39.40
CA ASN A 162 6.82 17.16 38.82
C ASN A 162 6.41 17.65 37.42
N THR A 163 5.93 18.89 37.32
CA THR A 163 5.64 19.55 36.04
C THR A 163 6.93 20.07 35.43
N THR A 164 7.85 19.16 35.11
CA THR A 164 8.91 19.51 34.16
C THR A 164 8.24 19.69 32.81
N LYS A 165 8.08 20.95 32.40
CA LYS A 165 7.64 21.35 31.07
C LYS A 165 8.62 20.80 30.04
N LYS A 166 8.43 19.54 29.62
CA LYS A 166 9.11 19.00 28.44
C LYS A 166 8.58 19.77 27.24
N LYS A 167 9.38 20.72 26.75
CA LYS A 167 9.17 21.37 25.46
C LYS A 167 8.99 20.28 24.40
N LEU A 168 7.86 20.33 23.69
CA LEU A 168 7.63 19.54 22.49
C LEU A 168 8.59 20.03 21.41
N ILE A 169 9.68 19.30 21.21
CA ILE A 169 10.53 19.44 20.04
C ILE A 169 9.87 18.59 18.94
N PRO A 170 9.72 19.07 17.69
CA PRO A 170 9.20 18.25 16.62
C PRO A 170 10.08 17.00 16.46
N ALA A 171 9.42 15.83 16.39
CA ALA A 171 10.08 14.55 16.24
C ALA A 171 10.97 14.57 14.99
N GLN A 172 12.28 14.45 15.17
CA GLN A 172 13.16 14.17 14.04
C GLN A 172 12.83 12.76 13.56
N THR A 173 12.46 12.68 12.28
CA THR A 173 12.25 11.42 11.55
C THR A 173 13.48 10.53 11.71
N ALA A 174 13.33 9.44 12.47
CA ALA A 174 14.36 8.44 12.60
C ALA A 174 14.52 7.72 11.25
N LEU A 175 15.63 8.01 10.55
CA LEU A 175 16.13 7.18 9.47
C LEU A 175 16.42 5.79 10.05
N VAL A 176 15.65 4.80 9.60
CA VAL A 176 15.87 3.38 9.88
C VAL A 176 17.26 3.02 9.37
N ARG A 177 18.17 2.73 10.30
CA ARG A 177 19.49 2.16 10.01
C ARG A 177 19.28 0.67 9.82
N GLU A 178 19.30 0.21 8.58
CA GLU A 178 19.30 -1.21 8.23
C GLU A 178 20.49 -1.88 8.93
N GLN A 179 20.19 -2.80 9.85
CA GLN A 179 21.12 -3.79 10.34
C GLN A 179 20.87 -5.06 9.54
N ASN A 180 21.87 -5.42 8.74
CA ASN A 180 22.03 -6.67 8.05
C ASN A 180 21.96 -7.82 9.08
N VAL A 181 20.88 -8.62 9.03
CA VAL A 181 20.79 -9.89 9.76
C VAL A 181 21.07 -10.98 8.75
N GLU A 182 22.26 -11.54 8.89
CA GLU A 182 22.74 -12.71 8.16
C GLU A 182 21.88 -13.91 8.58
N GLU A 183 21.06 -14.40 7.65
CA GLU A 183 20.12 -15.49 7.85
C GLU A 183 20.87 -16.83 7.82
N GLN A 184 21.12 -17.38 9.01
CA GLN A 184 21.71 -18.71 9.17
C GLN A 184 20.56 -19.74 9.19
N ALA A 185 20.44 -20.50 8.10
CA ALA A 185 19.41 -21.52 7.90
C ALA A 185 19.48 -22.65 8.96
N PRO A 186 18.36 -23.06 9.58
CA PRO A 186 18.26 -24.37 10.20
C PRO A 186 17.83 -25.41 9.16
N ALA A 187 18.70 -26.39 8.91
CA ALA A 187 18.36 -27.60 8.20
C ALA A 187 17.38 -28.43 9.05
N ASN A 188 16.13 -28.52 8.60
CA ASN A 188 15.17 -29.51 9.09
C ASN A 188 14.81 -30.44 7.93
N ASP A 189 15.11 -31.71 8.13
CA ASP A 189 14.91 -32.85 7.25
C ASP A 189 13.50 -33.39 7.46
N ASP A 190 12.53 -32.92 6.66
CA ASP A 190 11.18 -33.48 6.62
C ASP A 190 11.08 -34.42 5.42
N THR A 191 11.39 -35.68 5.68
CA THR A 191 11.07 -36.80 4.79
C THR A 191 9.54 -36.95 4.75
N VAL A 192 8.91 -36.41 3.71
CA VAL A 192 7.49 -36.64 3.42
C VAL A 192 7.32 -38.10 3.04
N SER A 193 6.87 -38.91 3.99
CA SER A 193 6.40 -40.27 3.76
C SER A 193 5.21 -40.22 2.80
N GLU A 194 5.37 -40.83 1.63
CA GLU A 194 4.36 -41.07 0.62
C GLU A 194 3.14 -41.79 1.23
N SER A 195 2.02 -41.09 1.41
CA SER A 195 0.72 -41.73 1.62
C SER A 195 0.23 -42.24 0.27
N GLY A 196 0.58 -43.50 -0.01
CA GLY A 196 0.12 -44.25 -1.18
C GLY A 196 -1.41 -44.27 -1.27
N ILE A 197 -1.90 -44.11 -2.50
CA ILE A 197 -3.29 -44.28 -2.91
C ILE A 197 -3.70 -45.74 -2.63
N THR A 198 -4.51 -45.97 -1.60
CA THR A 198 -5.14 -47.27 -1.36
C THR A 198 -6.25 -47.48 -2.40
N PHE A 199 -6.02 -48.38 -3.35
CA PHE A 199 -7.08 -48.93 -4.20
C PHE A 199 -7.92 -49.89 -3.35
N LEU A 200 -9.22 -49.59 -3.23
CA LEU A 200 -10.20 -50.50 -2.65
C LEU A 200 -10.60 -51.49 -3.74
N GLU A 201 -10.02 -52.69 -3.70
CA GLU A 201 -10.42 -53.83 -4.52
C GLU A 201 -11.63 -54.46 -3.81
N GLU A 202 -12.82 -54.31 -4.41
CA GLU A 202 -14.08 -54.91 -3.94
C GLU A 202 -14.37 -56.11 -4.84
N ASP A 203 -14.24 -57.32 -4.28
CA ASP A 203 -14.80 -58.58 -4.80
C ASP A 203 -16.26 -58.77 -4.33
#